data_AF-A0A522TDH0-F1
#
_entry.id   AF-A0A522TDH0-F1
#
_cell.length_a   1.000
_cell.length_b   1.000
_cell.length_c   1.000
_cell.angle_alpha   90.00
_cell.angle_beta   90.00
_cell.angle_gamma   90.00
#
_symmetry.space_group_name_H-M   'P 1'
#
loop_
_entity.id
_entity.type
_entity.pdbx_description
1 polymer ?
#
loop_
_entity_poly.entity_id
_entity_poly.type
_entity_poly.pdbx_seq_one_letter_code
_entity_poly.pdbx_strand_id
1 'polypeptide(L)'
;MSLAPALLQASADGLSLEAYAGADAAQVTVNGEIGKLCGNIALGRNFAGVHWHSDYFQGLLLGEAMALTILADQRPTFGEAFSGFVITKFNGTTVTV
;
A
#
# COMPACT_ATOMS: atom_id res chain seq x y z
N MET A 1 24.43 -6.39 13.18
CA MET A 1 23.82 -7.03 12.01
C MET A 1 22.45 -6.40 11.84
N SER A 2 22.28 -5.51 10.87
CA SER A 2 21.00 -4.82 10.62
C SER A 2 20.02 -5.82 10.00
N LEU A 3 18.84 -6.00 10.61
CA LEU A 3 17.77 -6.91 10.20
C LEU A 3 16.82 -6.29 9.15
N ALA A 4 17.26 -5.26 8.42
CA ALA A 4 16.43 -4.71 7.35
C ALA A 4 16.29 -5.75 6.23
N PRO A 5 15.07 -6.15 5.84
CA PRO A 5 14.88 -7.09 4.73
C PRO A 5 15.45 -6.47 3.44
N ALA A 6 16.11 -7.30 2.63
CA ALA A 6 16.71 -6.85 1.37
C ALA A 6 15.61 -6.41 0.38
N LEU A 7 15.76 -5.24 -0.23
CA LEU A 7 14.94 -4.81 -1.35
C LEU A 7 15.41 -5.55 -2.60
N LEU A 8 14.48 -6.18 -3.30
CA LEU A 8 14.75 -7.04 -4.45
C LEU A 8 13.88 -6.62 -5.65
N GLN A 9 14.39 -6.91 -6.85
CA GLN A 9 13.66 -6.79 -8.10
C GLN A 9 13.85 -8.05 -8.95
N ALA A 10 12.96 -8.30 -9.91
CA ALA A 10 13.15 -9.38 -10.86
C ALA A 10 14.31 -9.06 -11.81
N SER A 11 15.10 -10.08 -12.18
CA SER A 11 16.04 -10.00 -13.29
C SER A 11 15.31 -9.71 -14.61
N ALA A 12 16.03 -9.22 -15.62
CA ALA A 12 15.43 -8.84 -16.90
C ALA A 12 14.70 -9.99 -17.63
N ASP A 13 15.13 -11.24 -17.40
CA ASP A 13 14.49 -12.45 -17.91
C ASP A 13 13.37 -13.00 -17.00
N GLY A 14 13.19 -12.43 -15.80
CA GLY A 14 12.20 -12.83 -14.82
C GLY A 14 12.48 -14.16 -14.10
N LEU A 15 13.70 -14.71 -14.21
CA LEU A 15 14.04 -16.03 -13.66
C LEU A 15 14.72 -15.99 -12.29
N SER A 16 15.11 -14.81 -11.81
CA SER A 16 15.78 -14.64 -10.52
C SER A 16 15.44 -13.32 -9.84
N LEU A 17 15.85 -13.17 -8.58
CA LEU A 17 15.75 -11.93 -7.82
C LEU A 17 17.15 -11.32 -7.65
N GLU A 18 17.24 -10.03 -7.94
CA GLU A 18 18.46 -9.23 -7.82
C GLU A 18 18.28 -8.12 -6.79
N ALA A 19 19.39 -7.67 -6.19
CA ALA A 19 19.35 -6.54 -5.26
C ALA A 19 18.86 -5.27 -5.96
N TYR A 20 17.86 -4.62 -5.37
CA TYR A 20 17.36 -3.35 -5.86
C TYR A 20 18.34 -2.22 -5.50
N ALA A 21 18.89 -1.56 -6.52
CA ALA A 21 19.89 -0.50 -6.38
C ALA A 21 19.39 0.88 -6.87
N GLY A 22 18.08 1.09 -6.88
CA GLY A 22 17.47 2.37 -7.25
C GLY A 22 17.92 3.52 -6.36
N ALA A 23 17.98 4.74 -6.91
CA ALA A 23 18.38 5.94 -6.16
C ALA A 23 17.40 6.27 -5.00
N ASP A 24 16.18 5.78 -5.10
CA ASP A 24 15.09 5.87 -4.13
C ASP A 24 15.05 4.70 -3.15
N ALA A 25 16.00 3.75 -3.18
CA ALA A 25 16.03 2.60 -2.27
C ALA A 25 15.97 3.01 -0.78
N ALA A 26 16.58 4.15 -0.43
CA ALA A 26 16.55 4.71 0.93
C ALA A 26 15.20 5.37 1.30
N GLN A 27 14.31 5.57 0.34
CA GLN A 27 12.98 6.18 0.50
C GLN A 27 11.85 5.14 0.49
N VAL A 28 12.18 3.86 0.24
CA VAL A 28 11.20 2.77 0.26
C VAL A 28 10.68 2.57 1.68
N THR A 29 9.37 2.70 1.84
CA THR A 29 8.67 2.52 3.12
C THR A 29 7.64 1.42 3.01
N VAL A 30 7.27 0.80 4.13
CA VAL A 30 6.18 -0.20 4.17
C VAL A 30 4.88 0.38 3.60
N ASN A 31 4.52 1.61 3.96
CA ASN A 31 3.31 2.27 3.46
C ASN A 31 3.39 2.50 1.93
N GLY A 32 4.54 2.94 1.44
CA GLY A 32 4.78 3.12 0.00
C GLY A 32 4.67 1.82 -0.78
N GLU A 33 5.24 0.73 -0.27
CA GLU A 33 5.21 -0.59 -0.93
C GLU A 33 3.81 -1.22 -0.89
N ILE A 34 3.03 -1.02 0.17
CA ILE A 34 1.61 -1.40 0.21
C ILE A 34 0.83 -0.60 -0.85
N GLY A 35 1.06 0.71 -0.94
CA GLY A 35 0.45 1.53 -1.99
C GLY A 35 0.85 1.10 -3.40
N LYS A 36 2.12 0.73 -3.60
CA LYS A 36 2.62 0.17 -4.86
C LYS A 36 1.93 -1.16 -5.18
N LEU A 37 1.75 -2.05 -4.20
CA LEU A 37 1.02 -3.31 -4.40
C LEU A 37 -0.43 -3.06 -4.82
N CYS A 38 -1.14 -2.14 -4.17
CA CYS A 38 -2.49 -1.76 -4.58
C CYS A 38 -2.52 -1.25 -6.03
N GLY A 39 -1.56 -0.39 -6.40
CA GLY A 39 -1.38 0.12 -7.76
C GLY A 39 -1.13 -1.01 -8.77
N ASN A 40 -0.21 -1.94 -8.47
CA ASN A 40 0.14 -3.05 -9.35
C ASN A 40 -1.07 -3.93 -9.69
N ILE A 41 -1.88 -4.29 -8.69
CA ILE A 41 -3.06 -5.15 -8.89
C ILE A 41 -4.12 -4.44 -9.74
N ALA A 42 -4.42 -3.18 -9.42
CA ALA A 42 -5.46 -2.45 -10.12
C ALA A 42 -5.04 -2.04 -11.54
N LEU A 43 -3.83 -1.50 -11.72
CA LEU A 43 -3.29 -1.14 -13.03
C LEU A 43 -3.04 -2.37 -13.92
N GLY A 44 -2.78 -3.54 -13.32
CA GLY A 44 -2.75 -4.81 -14.05
C GLY A 44 -4.02 -5.06 -14.87
N ARG A 45 -5.18 -4.62 -14.37
CA ARG A 45 -6.46 -4.70 -15.10
C ARG A 45 -6.55 -3.71 -16.25
N ASN A 46 -5.94 -2.55 -16.12
CA ASN A 46 -5.83 -1.57 -17.20
C ASN A 46 -4.92 -2.11 -18.30
N PHE A 47 -3.79 -2.73 -17.93
CA PHE A 47 -2.91 -3.41 -18.89
C PHE A 47 -3.61 -4.58 -19.60
N ALA A 48 -4.54 -5.26 -18.94
CA ALA A 48 -5.39 -6.27 -19.56
C ALA A 48 -6.51 -5.69 -20.46
N GLY A 49 -6.67 -4.35 -20.52
CA GLY A 49 -7.64 -3.68 -21.38
C GLY A 49 -9.09 -3.72 -20.88
N VAL A 50 -9.31 -4.01 -19.60
CA VAL A 50 -10.67 -4.18 -19.03
C VAL A 50 -11.08 -3.08 -18.05
N HIS A 51 -10.20 -2.13 -17.75
CA HIS A 51 -10.46 -1.00 -16.86
C HIS A 51 -9.72 0.26 -17.32
N TRP A 52 -10.23 1.41 -16.88
CA TRP A 52 -9.59 2.71 -17.09
C TRP A 52 -8.81 3.16 -15.86
N HIS A 53 -7.92 4.15 -16.04
CA HIS A 53 -7.18 4.72 -14.91
C HIS A 53 -8.11 5.32 -13.84
N SER A 54 -9.25 5.89 -14.25
CA SER A 54 -10.29 6.38 -13.35
C SER A 54 -10.85 5.27 -12.44
N ASP A 55 -11.03 4.06 -12.96
CA ASP A 55 -11.60 2.94 -12.21
C ASP A 55 -10.66 2.50 -11.10
N TYR A 56 -9.35 2.42 -11.40
CA TYR A 56 -8.32 2.21 -10.40
C TYR A 56 -8.37 3.29 -9.31
N PHE A 57 -8.23 4.55 -9.70
CA PHE A 57 -8.01 5.63 -8.74
C PHE A 57 -9.23 5.81 -7.83
N GLN A 58 -10.44 5.83 -8.39
CA GLN A 58 -11.66 5.98 -7.61
C GLN A 58 -11.98 4.72 -6.79
N GLY A 59 -11.70 3.52 -7.31
CA GLY A 59 -11.85 2.28 -6.57
C GLY A 59 -10.94 2.22 -5.34
N LEU A 60 -9.70 2.69 -5.47
CA LEU A 60 -8.73 2.79 -4.37
C LEU A 60 -9.24 3.72 -3.25
N LEU A 61 -9.74 4.91 -3.60
CA LEU A 61 -10.27 5.88 -2.64
C LEU A 61 -11.54 5.37 -1.95
N LEU A 62 -12.41 4.67 -2.68
CA LEU A 62 -13.60 4.05 -2.09
C LEU A 62 -13.22 2.95 -1.09
N GLY A 63 -12.26 2.09 -1.45
CA GLY A 63 -11.74 1.05 -0.56
C GLY A 63 -11.10 1.61 0.70
N GLU A 64 -10.31 2.69 0.58
CA GLU A 64 -9.74 3.41 1.72
C GLU A 64 -10.82 3.94 2.66
N ALA A 65 -11.83 4.64 2.12
CA ALA A 65 -12.92 5.20 2.92
C ALA A 65 -13.70 4.11 3.68
N MET A 66 -13.97 2.98 3.02
CA MET A 66 -14.66 1.84 3.63
C MET A 66 -13.81 1.22 4.75
N ALA A 67 -12.52 0.98 4.52
CA ALA A 67 -11.63 0.41 5.53
C ALA A 67 -11.51 1.32 6.76
N LEU A 68 -11.36 2.64 6.57
CA LEU A 68 -11.33 3.61 7.67
C LEU A 68 -12.64 3.61 8.48
N THR A 69 -13.79 3.45 7.82
CA THR A 69 -15.10 3.37 8.48
C THR A 69 -15.20 2.12 9.34
N ILE A 70 -14.81 0.97 8.79
CA ILE A 70 -14.79 -0.31 9.53
C ILE A 70 -13.87 -0.22 10.75
N LEU A 71 -12.67 0.35 10.60
CA LEU A 71 -11.74 0.51 11.71
C LEU A 71 -12.28 1.45 12.80
N ALA A 72 -12.93 2.55 12.41
CA ALA A 72 -13.59 3.47 13.34
C ALA A 72 -14.72 2.78 14.12
N ASP A 73 -15.52 1.95 13.44
CA ASP A 73 -16.61 1.17 14.05
C ASP A 73 -16.09 0.06 14.98
N GLN A 74 -14.93 -0.53 14.64
CA GLN A 74 -14.28 -1.55 15.46
C GLN A 74 -13.59 -0.96 16.71
N ARG A 75 -13.02 0.24 16.62
CA ARG A 75 -12.30 0.89 17.72
C ARG A 75 -13.02 0.81 19.09
N PRO A 76 -14.31 1.18 19.24
CA PRO A 76 -14.99 1.15 20.54
C PRO A 76 -15.24 -0.27 21.08
N THR A 77 -14.99 -1.33 20.29
CA THR A 77 -15.19 -2.73 20.73
C THR A 77 -14.00 -3.27 21.54
N PHE A 78 -12.85 -2.59 21.51
CA PHE A 78 -11.67 -2.98 22.28
C PHE A 78 -11.81 -2.49 23.73
N GLY A 79 -11.76 -3.43 24.69
CA GLY A 79 -11.83 -3.13 26.12
C GLY A 79 -10.51 -2.62 26.73
N GLU A 80 -9.43 -2.58 25.96
CA GLU A 80 -8.13 -2.06 26.35
C GLU A 80 -8.01 -0.55 26.11
N ALA A 81 -7.05 0.11 26.78
CA ALA A 81 -6.77 1.50 26.51
C ALA A 81 -6.13 1.65 25.13
N PHE A 82 -6.94 1.99 24.12
CA PHE A 82 -6.53 2.07 22.73
C PHE A 82 -6.81 3.45 22.15
N SER A 83 -5.75 4.14 21.70
CA SER A 83 -5.84 5.51 21.15
C SER A 83 -6.32 5.57 19.70
N GLY A 84 -6.61 4.42 19.07
CA GLY A 84 -7.04 4.32 17.68
C GLY A 84 -5.92 3.89 16.72
N PHE A 85 -6.32 3.56 15.49
CA PHE A 85 -5.42 3.17 14.41
C PHE A 85 -4.90 4.42 13.70
N VAL A 86 -3.57 4.57 13.65
CA VAL A 86 -2.93 5.67 12.90
C VAL A 86 -2.61 5.21 11.48
N ILE A 87 -3.27 5.80 10.49
CA ILE A 87 -3.18 5.41 9.07
C ILE A 87 -2.73 6.60 8.23
N THR A 88 -1.71 6.42 7.40
CA THR A 88 -1.35 7.37 6.33
C THR A 88 -2.12 7.02 5.06
N LYS A 89 -2.99 7.93 4.64
CA LYS A 89 -3.85 7.78 3.47
C LYS A 89 -3.08 7.89 2.15
N PHE A 90 -3.69 7.48 1.04
CA PHE A 90 -3.12 7.57 -0.31
C PHE A 90 -2.79 9.01 -0.75
N ASN A 91 -3.49 10.01 -0.20
CA ASN A 91 -3.18 11.42 -0.44
C ASN A 91 -2.05 11.98 0.46
N GLY A 92 -1.41 11.13 1.27
CA GLY A 92 -0.33 11.50 2.19
C GLY A 92 -0.77 12.08 3.54
N THR A 93 -2.07 12.33 3.75
CA THR A 93 -2.58 12.78 5.06
C THR A 93 -2.63 11.63 6.06
N THR A 94 -2.37 11.90 7.34
CA THR A 94 -2.52 10.90 8.41
C THR A 94 -3.81 11.12 9.18
N VAL A 95 -4.50 10.03 9.50
CA VAL A 95 -5.72 10.03 10.32
C VAL A 95 -5.59 9.03 11.46
N THR A 96 -6.30 9.28 12.56
CA THR A 96 -6.49 8.31 13.64
C THR A 96 -7.97 7.91 13.68
N VAL A 97 -8.25 6.63 13.48
CA VAL A 97 -9.62 6.07 13.51
C VAL A 97 -9.83 5.11 14.65
#